data_AF-A0A7S3N1H2-F1
#
_entry.id   AF-A0A7S3N1H2-F1
#
_cell.length_a   1.000
_cell.length_b   1.000
_cell.length_c   1.000
_cell.angle_alpha   90.00
_cell.angle_beta   90.00
_cell.angle_gamma   90.00
#
_symmetry.space_group_name_H-M   'P 1'
#
loop_
_entity.id
_entity.type
_entity.pdbx_description
1 polymer ?
#
loop_
_entity_poly.entity_id
_entity_poly.type
_entity_poly.pdbx_seq_one_letter_code
_entity_poly.pdbx_strand_id
1 'polypeptide(L)'
;MSSGLAYSSFDKGMMCYVGCQEAFEWFNPSIYWCQKGCDYGRGRMSDPTLRVEADKMCQMMAQSSYALLETEDLENVEDMRIHATMYPSNASNVYRACAAGVRRQNY
;
A
#
# COMPACT_ATOMS: atom_id res chain seq x y z
N MET A 1 -13.91 -25.71 0.67
CA MET A 1 -13.14 -24.53 1.11
C MET A 1 -13.87 -23.30 0.59
N SER A 2 -14.66 -22.67 1.45
CA SER A 2 -15.52 -21.54 1.09
C SER A 2 -14.66 -20.28 0.99
N SER A 3 -14.59 -19.70 -0.21
CA SER A 3 -13.98 -18.41 -0.54
C SER A 3 -14.84 -17.25 -0.02
N GLY A 4 -15.05 -17.21 1.29
CA GLY A 4 -15.70 -16.10 1.97
C GLY A 4 -14.70 -15.00 2.30
N LEU A 5 -14.62 -13.98 1.46
CA LEU A 5 -13.99 -12.67 1.74
C LEU A 5 -14.45 -12.03 3.07
N ALA A 6 -15.50 -12.57 3.70
CA ALA A 6 -16.07 -12.10 4.96
C ALA A 6 -15.38 -12.62 6.24
N TYR A 7 -14.45 -13.60 6.15
CA TYR A 7 -13.86 -14.25 7.34
C TYR A 7 -12.32 -14.16 7.43
N SER A 8 -11.66 -13.32 6.61
CA SER A 8 -10.29 -12.91 6.90
C SER A 8 -10.34 -11.73 7.87
N SER A 9 -10.44 -12.07 9.16
CA SER A 9 -10.51 -11.17 10.32
C SER A 9 -9.80 -9.83 10.13
N PHE A 10 -10.56 -8.74 10.21
CA PHE A 10 -10.07 -7.39 10.42
C PHE A 10 -9.05 -7.30 11.59
N ASP A 11 -9.10 -8.23 12.55
CA ASP A 11 -8.14 -8.32 13.67
C ASP A 11 -6.70 -8.63 13.28
N LYS A 12 -6.44 -9.23 12.10
CA LYS A 12 -5.07 -9.63 11.73
C LYS A 12 -4.32 -8.60 10.89
N GLY A 13 -4.98 -7.51 10.48
CA GLY A 13 -4.31 -6.32 9.94
C GLY A 13 -4.71 -5.01 10.63
N MET A 14 -5.53 -5.09 11.69
CA MET A 14 -5.99 -4.01 12.56
C MET A 14 -6.27 -2.67 11.84
N MET A 15 -6.01 -1.54 12.50
CA MET A 15 -6.31 -0.18 12.06
C MET A 15 -5.72 0.19 10.69
N CYS A 16 -4.81 -0.61 10.13
CA CYS A 16 -4.23 -0.36 8.81
C CYS A 16 -5.31 -0.27 7.70
N TYR A 17 -6.22 -1.24 7.63
CA TYR A 17 -7.26 -1.24 6.58
C TYR A 17 -8.26 -0.09 6.74
N VAL A 18 -8.59 0.27 7.99
CA VAL A 18 -9.46 1.42 8.31
C VAL A 18 -8.74 2.73 7.98
N GLY A 19 -7.47 2.85 8.38
CA GLY A 19 -6.63 4.01 8.07
C GLY A 19 -6.40 4.21 6.57
N CYS A 20 -6.52 3.17 5.74
CA CYS A 20 -6.55 3.32 4.28
C CYS A 20 -7.86 3.95 3.79
N GLN A 21 -9.01 3.64 4.40
CA GLN A 21 -10.28 4.30 4.08
C GLN A 21 -10.35 5.73 4.61
N GLU A 22 -9.64 6.05 5.69
CA GLU A 22 -9.53 7.43 6.19
C GLU A 22 -8.54 8.28 5.38
N ALA A 23 -7.48 7.65 4.85
CA ALA A 23 -6.43 8.37 4.13
C ALA A 23 -6.80 8.75 2.69
N PHE A 24 -7.80 8.09 2.11
CA PHE A 24 -8.25 8.31 0.74
C PHE A 24 -9.77 8.51 0.70
N GLU A 25 -10.24 9.28 -0.26
CA GLU A 25 -11.69 9.46 -0.44
C GLU A 25 -12.37 8.13 -0.78
N TRP A 26 -13.62 7.95 -0.34
CA TRP A 26 -14.39 6.70 -0.52
C TRP A 26 -14.48 6.21 -1.97
N PHE A 27 -14.39 7.12 -2.95
CA PHE A 27 -14.42 6.81 -4.39
C PHE A 27 -13.03 6.74 -5.04
N ASN A 28 -11.96 6.71 -4.24
CA ASN A 28 -10.58 6.70 -4.73
C ASN A 28 -10.01 5.26 -4.79
N PRO A 29 -9.63 4.73 -5.97
CA PRO A 29 -9.06 3.40 -6.11
C PRO A 29 -7.70 3.21 -5.41
N SER A 30 -7.05 4.28 -4.94
CA SER A 30 -5.86 4.20 -4.07
C SER A 30 -6.11 3.45 -2.76
N ILE A 31 -7.37 3.36 -2.30
CA ILE A 31 -7.74 2.52 -1.13
C ILE A 31 -7.30 1.07 -1.36
N TYR A 32 -7.57 0.51 -2.54
CA TYR A 32 -7.22 -0.87 -2.87
C TYR A 32 -5.71 -1.11 -2.77
N TRP A 33 -4.90 -0.20 -3.32
CA TRP A 33 -3.45 -0.30 -3.28
C TRP A 33 -2.89 -0.16 -1.86
N CYS A 34 -3.48 0.72 -1.05
CA CYS A 34 -3.14 0.84 0.36
C CYS A 34 -3.45 -0.44 1.15
N GLN A 35 -4.60 -1.07 0.91
CA GLN A 35 -4.96 -2.35 1.54
C GLN A 35 -3.98 -3.46 1.15
N LYS A 36 -3.47 -3.48 -0.09
CA LYS A 36 -2.40 -4.41 -0.49
C LYS A 36 -1.09 -4.16 0.26
N GLY A 37 -0.76 -2.90 0.52
CA GLY A 37 0.35 -2.54 1.41
C GLY A 37 0.17 -3.09 2.81
N CYS A 38 -1.05 -3.03 3.36
CA CYS A 38 -1.37 -3.67 4.63
C CYS A 38 -1.13 -5.19 4.58
N ASP A 39 -1.53 -5.86 3.50
CA ASP A 39 -1.28 -7.30 3.32
C ASP A 39 0.21 -7.63 3.31
N TYR A 40 1.01 -6.82 2.63
CA TYR A 40 2.47 -6.98 2.53
C TYR A 40 3.20 -6.75 3.85
N GLY A 41 2.76 -5.77 4.64
CA GLY A 41 3.35 -5.48 5.94
C GLY A 41 2.94 -6.46 7.06
N ARG A 42 1.90 -7.27 6.82
CA ARG A 42 1.37 -8.19 7.85
C ARG A 42 2.39 -9.24 8.26
N GLY A 43 2.70 -9.28 9.55
CA GLY A 43 3.71 -10.20 10.12
C GLY A 43 5.17 -9.80 9.86
N ARG A 44 5.40 -8.67 9.18
CA ARG A 44 6.73 -8.13 8.85
C ARG A 44 7.09 -6.86 9.64
N MET A 45 6.13 -6.33 10.40
CA MET A 45 6.19 -5.04 11.10
C MET A 45 7.28 -4.95 12.18
N SER A 46 7.61 -6.06 12.86
CA SER A 46 8.58 -6.05 13.97
C SER A 46 10.04 -6.05 13.52
N ASP A 47 10.34 -6.52 12.30
CA ASP A 47 11.70 -6.64 11.79
C ASP A 47 11.96 -5.59 10.70
N PRO A 48 12.94 -4.68 10.89
CA PRO A 48 13.26 -3.65 9.90
C PRO A 48 13.65 -4.23 8.52
N THR A 49 14.25 -5.42 8.47
CA THR A 49 14.63 -6.09 7.22
C THR A 49 13.40 -6.52 6.43
N LEU A 50 12.44 -7.14 7.11
CA LEU A 50 11.19 -7.60 6.49
C LEU A 50 10.29 -6.44 6.07
N ARG A 51 10.43 -5.27 6.72
CA ARG A 51 9.76 -4.03 6.29
C ARG A 51 10.33 -3.49 4.99
N VAL A 52 11.66 -3.47 4.84
CA VAL A 52 12.30 -3.10 3.57
C VAL A 52 11.87 -4.05 2.46
N GLU A 53 11.72 -5.34 2.77
CA GLU A 53 11.16 -6.31 1.82
C GLU A 53 9.70 -5.99 1.45
N ALA A 54 8.86 -5.60 2.41
CA ALA A 54 7.49 -5.17 2.15
C ALA A 54 7.41 -3.92 1.26
N ASP A 55 8.28 -2.94 1.47
CA ASP A 55 8.38 -1.76 0.61
C ASP A 55 8.84 -2.13 -0.82
N LYS A 56 9.80 -3.05 -0.96
CA LYS A 56 10.22 -3.57 -2.28
C LYS A 56 9.09 -4.32 -3.00
N MET A 57 8.24 -5.05 -2.28
CA MET A 57 7.05 -5.67 -2.88
C MET A 57 6.08 -4.62 -3.43
N CYS A 58 5.92 -3.47 -2.74
CA CYS A 58 5.15 -2.35 -3.27
C CYS A 58 5.77 -1.74 -4.54
N GLN A 59 7.11 -1.62 -4.61
CA GLN A 59 7.80 -1.15 -5.83
C GLN A 59 7.55 -2.11 -7.00
N MET A 60 7.76 -3.41 -6.80
CA MET A 60 7.52 -4.46 -7.81
C MET A 60 6.06 -4.49 -8.28
N MET A 61 5.11 -4.30 -7.36
CA MET A 61 3.69 -4.18 -7.70
C MET A 61 3.42 -2.95 -8.57
N ALA A 62 3.95 -1.78 -8.19
CA ALA A 62 3.74 -0.55 -8.95
C ALA A 62 4.29 -0.67 -10.38
N GLN A 63 5.49 -1.24 -10.55
CA GLN A 63 6.11 -1.49 -11.86
C GLN A 63 5.35 -2.52 -12.71
N SER A 64 4.72 -3.51 -12.08
CA SER A 64 3.92 -4.51 -12.81
C SER A 64 2.51 -4.01 -13.16
N SER A 65 2.01 -3.01 -12.43
CA SER A 65 0.67 -2.46 -12.64
C SER A 65 0.67 -1.29 -13.63
N TYR A 66 1.76 -0.51 -13.68
CA TYR A 66 1.91 0.66 -14.55
C TYR A 66 3.29 0.66 -15.21
N ALA A 67 3.35 1.03 -16.49
CA ALA A 67 4.62 1.30 -17.15
C ALA A 67 5.26 2.54 -16.52
N LEU A 68 6.53 2.42 -16.12
CA LEU A 68 7.30 3.56 -15.64
C LEU A 68 7.47 4.58 -16.76
N LEU A 69 7.17 5.84 -16.46
CA LEU A 69 7.55 6.95 -17.33
C LEU A 69 9.06 7.23 -17.16
N GLU A 70 9.71 7.82 -18.17
CA GLU A 70 11.16 8.14 -18.11
C GLU A 70 11.54 9.06 -16.95
N THR A 71 10.57 9.80 -16.39
CA THR A 71 10.75 10.70 -15.25
C THR A 71 10.40 10.07 -13.90
N GLU A 72 9.93 8.82 -13.87
CA GLU A 72 9.56 8.13 -12.64
C GLU A 72 10.69 7.22 -12.16
N ASP A 73 11.19 7.50 -10.96
CA ASP A 73 12.12 6.63 -10.23
C ASP A 73 11.47 6.18 -8.92
N LEU A 74 11.11 4.90 -8.85
CA LEU A 74 10.50 4.32 -7.64
C LEU A 74 11.51 4.00 -6.54
N GLU A 75 12.82 3.97 -6.86
CA GLU A 75 13.87 3.81 -5.86
C GLU A 75 14.14 5.12 -5.12
N ASN A 76 13.88 6.26 -5.78
CA ASN A 76 14.12 7.59 -5.24
C ASN A 76 12.90 8.52 -5.35
N VAL A 77 11.81 8.16 -4.67
CA VAL A 77 10.62 9.03 -4.58
C VAL A 77 10.82 10.10 -3.50
N GLU A 78 10.98 11.36 -3.91
CA GLU A 78 11.28 12.49 -3.01
C GLU A 78 10.21 12.73 -1.92
N ASP A 79 8.92 12.59 -2.25
CA ASP A 79 7.82 12.75 -1.29
C ASP A 79 6.93 11.51 -1.25
N MET A 80 6.94 10.84 -0.09
CA MET A 80 6.17 9.63 0.17
C MET A 80 4.83 9.89 0.87
N ARG A 81 4.41 11.15 1.01
CA ARG A 81 3.10 11.53 1.56
C ARG A 81 2.00 11.21 0.55
N ILE A 82 0.81 10.95 1.09
CA ILE A 82 -0.41 10.69 0.32
C ILE A 82 -1.45 11.76 0.65
N HIS A 83 -2.34 12.03 -0.31
CA HIS A 83 -3.46 12.94 -0.18
C HIS A 83 -4.77 12.22 -0.49
N ALA A 84 -5.88 12.69 0.08
CA ALA A 84 -7.17 12.01 -0.02
C ALA A 84 -7.64 11.80 -1.48
N THR A 85 -7.33 12.75 -2.35
CA THR A 85 -7.66 12.77 -3.79
C THR A 85 -6.52 12.25 -4.68
N MET A 86 -5.48 11.62 -4.11
CA MET A 86 -4.39 11.07 -4.90
C MET A 86 -4.85 9.80 -5.61
N TYR A 87 -5.11 9.89 -6.90
CA TYR A 87 -5.51 8.75 -7.73
C TYR A 87 -4.30 7.94 -8.21
N PRO A 88 -4.43 6.60 -8.34
CA PRO A 88 -3.38 5.74 -8.85
C PRO A 88 -3.31 5.85 -10.38
N SER A 89 -2.92 7.00 -10.90
CA SER A 89 -2.82 7.26 -12.34
C SER A 89 -1.44 6.92 -12.93
N ASN A 90 -0.45 6.72 -12.09
CA ASN A 90 0.93 6.40 -12.46
C ASN A 90 1.57 5.45 -11.43
N ALA A 91 2.74 4.91 -11.76
CA ALA A 91 3.44 3.96 -10.90
C ALA A 91 3.83 4.61 -9.55
N SER A 92 4.22 5.88 -9.56
CA SER A 92 4.60 6.60 -8.34
C SER A 92 3.46 6.69 -7.33
N ASN A 93 2.24 7.02 -7.78
CA ASN A 93 1.07 7.13 -6.89
C ASN A 93 0.64 5.76 -6.37
N VAL A 94 0.71 4.72 -7.20
CA VAL A 94 0.45 3.34 -6.75
C VAL A 94 1.46 2.93 -5.68
N TYR A 95 2.74 3.20 -5.91
CA TYR A 95 3.79 2.90 -4.94
C TYR A 95 3.57 3.67 -3.63
N ARG A 96 3.30 4.99 -3.69
CA ARG A 96 3.01 5.82 -2.52
C ARG A 96 1.82 5.29 -1.72
N ALA A 97 0.73 4.91 -2.40
CA ALA A 97 -0.47 4.35 -1.79
C ALA A 97 -0.19 2.99 -1.12
N CYS A 98 0.54 2.09 -1.79
CA CYS A 98 0.93 0.80 -1.22
C CYS A 98 1.86 0.96 -0.01
N ALA A 99 2.94 1.74 -0.15
CA ALA A 99 3.88 2.01 0.93
C ALA A 99 3.19 2.71 2.12
N ALA A 100 2.14 3.49 1.88
CA ALA A 100 1.32 4.09 2.93
C ALA A 100 0.61 3.03 3.79
N GLY A 101 0.19 1.90 3.22
CA GLY A 101 -0.35 0.76 3.97
C GLY A 101 0.74 0.03 4.77
N VAL A 102 1.89 -0.26 4.15
CA VAL A 102 3.03 -0.89 4.86
C VAL A 102 3.44 -0.07 6.09
N ARG A 103 3.51 1.25 5.96
CA ARG A 103 3.85 2.18 7.06
C ARG A 103 2.76 2.25 8.15
N ARG A 104 1.50 2.01 7.80
CA ARG A 104 0.35 2.06 8.73
C ARG A 104 0.14 0.78 9.52
N GLN A 105 0.82 -0.31 9.16
CA GLN A 105 0.86 -1.50 10.01
C GLN A 105 1.47 -1.21 11.39
N ASN A 106 2.15 -0.07 11.59
CA ASN A 106 2.77 0.30 12.86
C ASN A 106 1.81 0.58 14.04
N TYR A 107 0.48 0.51 13.84
CA TYR A 107 -0.53 0.85 14.87
C TYR A 107 -1.66 -0.17 14.98
#